data_AF-A0A7G5EP72-F1
#
_entry.id   AF-A0A7G5EP72-F1
#
_cell.length_a   1.000
_cell.length_b   1.000
_cell.length_c   1.000
_cell.angle_alpha   90.00
_cell.angle_beta   90.00
_cell.angle_gamma   90.00
#
_symmetry.space_group_name_H-M   'P 1'
#
loop_
_entity.id
_entity.type
_entity.pdbx_description
1 polymer ?
#
loop_
_entity_poly.entity_id
_entity_poly.type
_entity_poly.pdbx_seq_one_letter_code
_entity_poly.pdbx_strand_id
1 'polypeptide(L)'
;MIVCVCRRVSDKEIARHAHAGMSFDEIQFELGVGLQCGCCEGCARDVVEQCSASRPVAALRNEAAVHPVQLATAIMESKAWNSSPLSSVA
;
A
#
# COMPACT_ATOMS: atom_id res chain seq x y z
N MET A 1 -20.39 1.19 6.90
CA MET A 1 -21.08 0.53 8.04
C MET A 1 -20.22 0.66 9.30
N ILE A 2 -20.81 0.85 10.48
CA ILE A 2 -20.04 0.72 11.74
C ILE A 2 -19.91 -0.76 12.06
N VAL A 3 -18.68 -1.26 12.12
CA VAL A 3 -18.36 -2.66 12.43
C VAL A 3 -18.15 -2.83 13.94
N CYS A 4 -17.44 -1.90 14.59
CA CYS A 4 -17.23 -1.92 16.04
C CYS A 4 -17.84 -0.68 16.70
N VAL A 5 -18.91 -0.87 17.46
CA VAL A 5 -19.57 0.22 18.19
C VAL A 5 -18.71 0.72 19.35
N CYS A 6 -18.02 -0.18 20.07
CA CYS A 6 -17.18 0.13 21.22
C CYS A 6 -16.08 1.16 20.90
N ARG A 7 -15.41 0.99 19.75
CA ARG A 7 -14.32 1.86 19.30
C ARG A 7 -14.72 2.77 18.13
N ARG A 8 -15.98 2.71 17.70
CA ARG A 8 -16.53 3.45 16.54
C ARG A 8 -15.77 3.21 15.23
N VAL A 9 -15.34 1.97 15.00
CA VAL A 9 -14.60 1.59 13.79
C VAL A 9 -15.56 1.23 12.67
N SER A 10 -15.35 1.84 11.50
CA SER A 10 -16.11 1.57 10.28
C SER A 10 -15.47 0.51 9.38
N ASP A 11 -16.29 -0.11 8.53
CA ASP A 11 -15.85 -0.96 7.42
C ASP A 11 -14.79 -0.30 6.54
N LYS A 12 -14.96 0.98 6.20
CA LYS A 12 -14.02 1.76 5.39
C LYS A 12 -12.66 1.91 6.06
N GLU A 13 -12.61 2.10 7.37
CA GLU A 13 -11.34 2.16 8.10
C GLU A 13 -10.63 0.80 8.07
N ILE A 14 -11.34 -0.30 8.32
CA ILE A 14 -10.77 -1.66 8.26
C ILE A 14 -10.24 -1.93 6.85
N ALA A 15 -11.04 -1.67 5.81
CA ALA A 15 -10.67 -1.87 4.42
C ALA A 15 -9.42 -1.05 4.04
N ARG A 16 -9.32 0.21 4.50
CA ARG A 16 -8.14 1.05 4.26
C ARG A 16 -6.86 0.40 4.79
N HIS A 17 -6.90 -0.18 5.99
CA HIS A 17 -5.71 -0.81 6.57
C HIS A 17 -5.41 -2.15 5.89
N ALA A 18 -6.43 -2.94 5.57
CA ALA A 18 -6.27 -4.18 4.81
C ALA A 18 -5.65 -3.94 3.42
N HIS A 19 -6.07 -2.87 2.72
CA HIS A 19 -5.49 -2.48 1.43
C HIS A 19 -4.04 -1.97 1.55
N ALA A 20 -3.66 -1.43 2.70
CA ALA A 20 -2.26 -1.11 3.01
C ALA A 20 -1.41 -2.37 3.30
N GLY A 21 -2.00 -3.56 3.27
CA GLY A 21 -1.31 -4.83 3.46
C GLY A 21 -1.18 -5.27 4.92
N MET A 22 -1.88 -4.59 5.85
CA MET A 22 -1.91 -5.01 7.25
C MET A 22 -2.71 -6.31 7.44
N SER A 23 -2.17 -7.19 8.26
CA SER A 23 -2.85 -8.36 8.80
C SER A 23 -3.97 -7.97 9.77
N PHE A 24 -4.88 -8.90 10.06
CA PHE A 24 -5.96 -8.62 11.00
C PHE A 24 -5.45 -8.25 12.39
N ASP A 25 -4.40 -8.92 12.89
CA ASP A 25 -3.84 -8.64 14.22
C ASP A 25 -3.27 -7.22 14.32
N GLU A 26 -2.60 -6.74 13.27
CA GLU A 26 -2.14 -5.35 13.17
C GLU A 26 -3.32 -4.38 13.12
N ILE A 27 -4.37 -4.69 12.36
CA ILE A 27 -5.60 -3.87 12.32
C ILE A 27 -6.29 -3.83 13.69
N GLN A 28 -6.33 -4.95 14.42
CA GLN A 28 -6.86 -5.00 15.78
C GLN A 28 -6.06 -4.13 16.74
N PHE A 29 -4.74 -4.15 16.64
CA PHE A 29 -3.86 -3.31 17.45
C PHE A 29 -4.08 -1.82 17.17
N GLU A 30 -4.05 -1.41 15.89
CA GLU A 30 -4.15 0.00 15.48
C GLU A 30 -5.54 0.60 15.74
N LEU A 31 -6.61 -0.13 15.44
CA LEU A 31 -7.99 0.39 15.54
C LEU A 31 -8.68 0.03 16.86
N GLY A 32 -8.11 -0.88 17.64
CA GLY A 32 -8.76 -1.47 18.82
C GLY A 32 -9.99 -2.31 18.51
N VAL A 33 -10.20 -2.69 17.24
CA VAL A 33 -11.34 -3.49 16.80
C VAL A 33 -11.29 -4.89 17.42
N GLY A 34 -12.40 -5.37 17.98
CA GLY A 34 -12.46 -6.65 18.70
C GLY A 34 -11.94 -6.63 20.15
N LEU A 35 -11.24 -5.58 20.60
CA LEU A 35 -10.53 -5.62 21.90
C LEU A 35 -11.38 -5.30 23.15
N GLN A 36 -12.64 -4.89 23.00
CA GLN A 36 -13.52 -4.59 24.13
C GLN A 36 -14.52 -5.72 24.40
N CYS A 37 -15.65 -5.77 23.68
CA CYS A 37 -16.65 -6.82 23.87
C CYS A 37 -16.44 -8.03 22.95
N GLY A 38 -15.54 -7.95 21.95
CA GLY A 38 -15.28 -9.02 20.99
C GLY A 38 -16.37 -9.27 19.94
N CYS A 39 -17.60 -8.80 20.13
CA CYS A 39 -18.76 -9.15 19.27
C CYS A 39 -18.60 -8.76 17.79
N CYS A 40 -17.68 -7.85 17.46
CA CYS A 40 -17.43 -7.40 16.09
C CYS A 40 -16.34 -8.21 15.36
N GLU A 41 -15.64 -9.13 16.03
CA GLU A 41 -14.44 -9.78 15.49
C GLU A 41 -14.70 -10.54 14.18
N GLY A 42 -15.77 -11.35 14.12
CA GLY A 42 -16.14 -12.06 12.89
C GLY A 42 -16.41 -11.11 11.73
N CYS A 43 -17.28 -10.12 11.94
CA CYS A 43 -17.59 -9.11 10.93
C CYS A 43 -16.35 -8.32 10.47
N ALA A 44 -15.43 -8.00 11.39
CA ALA A 44 -14.19 -7.32 11.03
C ALA A 44 -13.26 -8.22 10.19
N ARG A 45 -13.16 -9.52 10.49
CA ARG A 45 -12.41 -10.48 9.67
C ARG A 45 -12.99 -10.63 8.28
N ASP A 46 -14.31 -10.71 8.16
CA ASP A 46 -14.99 -10.80 6.86
C ASP A 46 -14.65 -9.61 5.96
N VAL A 47 -14.58 -8.39 6.53
CA VAL A 47 -14.18 -7.19 5.77
C VAL A 47 -12.73 -7.30 5.28
N VAL A 48 -11.81 -7.80 6.10
CA VAL A 48 -10.40 -8.00 5.70
C VAL A 48 -10.29 -9.05 4.58
N GLU A 49 -11.02 -10.16 4.69
CA GLU A 49 -11.05 -11.23 3.68
C GLU A 49 -11.63 -10.75 2.34
N GLN A 50 -12.71 -9.98 2.38
CA GLN A 50 -13.28 -9.37 1.16
C GLN A 50 -12.27 -8.44 0.46
N CYS A 51 -11.41 -7.76 1.23
CA CYS A 51 -10.37 -6.89 0.70
C CYS A 51 -9.21 -7.68 0.06
N SER A 52 -8.91 -8.89 0.53
CA SER A 52 -7.87 -9.75 -0.05
C SER A 52 -8.32 -10.39 -1.37
N ALA A 53 -9.59 -10.82 -1.45
CA ALA A 53 -10.19 -11.37 -2.66
C ALA A 53 -10.31 -10.33 -3.79
N SER A 54 -10.47 -9.06 -3.44
CA SER A 54 -10.67 -7.96 -4.40
C SER A 54 -9.36 -7.38 -4.97
N ARG A 55 -8.20 -8.03 -4.76
CA ARG A 55 -6.93 -7.57 -5.34
C ARG A 55 -6.82 -8.00 -6.80
N PRO A 56 -7.01 -7.11 -7.81
CA PRO A 56 -6.38 -7.34 -9.10
C PRO A 56 -4.87 -7.28 -8.85
N VAL A 57 -4.23 -8.44 -8.75
CA VAL A 57 -2.79 -8.53 -8.88
C VAL A 57 -2.50 -8.01 -10.29
N ALA A 58 -2.00 -6.78 -10.40
CA ALA A 58 -1.37 -6.35 -11.64
C ALA A 58 -0.25 -7.37 -11.88
N ALA A 59 -0.45 -8.25 -12.86
CA ALA A 59 0.52 -9.25 -13.26
C ALA A 59 1.73 -8.52 -13.85
N LEU A 60 2.60 -8.00 -12.97
CA LEU A 60 3.94 -7.57 -13.34
C LEU A 60 4.73 -8.84 -13.62
N ARG A 61 4.55 -9.41 -14.82
CA ARG A 61 5.56 -10.29 -15.41
C ARG A 61 6.80 -9.45 -15.61
N ASN A 62 7.70 -9.49 -14.64
CA ASN A 62 9.05 -9.00 -14.85
C ASN A 62 9.79 -10.07 -15.67
N GLU A 63 9.59 -10.05 -16.99
CA GLU A 63 10.53 -10.69 -17.91
C GLU A 63 11.80 -9.84 -17.94
N ALA A 64 12.53 -9.85 -16.83
CA ALA A 64 13.91 -9.43 -16.79
C ALA A 64 14.70 -10.48 -17.60
N ALA A 65 14.64 -10.34 -18.92
CA ALA A 65 15.63 -10.92 -19.81
C ALA A 65 16.99 -10.50 -19.24
N VAL A 66 17.81 -11.49 -18.93
CA VAL A 66 19.19 -11.34 -18.52
C VAL A 66 19.94 -10.70 -19.70
N HIS A 67 19.89 -9.37 -19.79
CA HIS A 67 20.77 -8.62 -20.65
C HIS A 67 22.11 -8.52 -19.93
N PRO A 68 23.22 -9.02 -20.51
CA PRO A 68 24.53 -8.83 -19.91
C PRO A 68 24.81 -7.32 -19.82
N VAL A 69 25.08 -6.84 -18.60
CA VAL A 69 25.57 -5.48 -18.35
C VAL A 69 26.88 -5.31 -19.11
N GLN A 70 26.85 -4.57 -20.22
CA GLN A 70 28.07 -4.10 -20.86
C GLN A 70 28.58 -2.89 -20.07
N LEU A 71 29.71 -3.09 -19.40
CA LEU A 71 30.46 -2.03 -18.72
C LEU A 71 30.91 -1.02 -19.77
N ALA A 72 30.34 0.18 -19.75
CA ALA A 72 30.70 1.25 -20.68
C ALA A 72 32.15 1.68 -20.45
N THR A 73 32.97 1.60 -21.50
CA THR A 73 34.32 2.17 -21.55
C THR A 73 34.21 3.68 -21.34
N ALA A 74 34.98 4.18 -20.36
CA ALA A 74 35.21 5.56 -19.95
C ALA A 74 34.52 6.68 -20.78
N ILE A 75 33.55 7.35 -20.17
CA ILE A 75 33.05 8.66 -20.63
C ILE A 75 34.12 9.70 -20.29
N MET A 76 34.89 10.17 -21.28
CA MET A 76 35.87 11.26 -21.12
C MET A 76 35.31 12.66 -21.40
N GLU A 77 34.00 12.85 -21.58
CA GLU A 77 33.45 14.18 -21.83
C GLU A 77 32.21 14.47 -20.99
N SER A 78 32.44 15.16 -19.87
CA SER A 78 31.40 15.85 -19.09
C SER A 78 30.84 17.01 -19.91
N LYS A 79 29.68 16.86 -20.54
CA LYS A 79 28.86 18.01 -20.94
C LYS A 79 27.95 18.40 -19.77
N ALA A 80 28.21 19.59 -19.26
CA ALA A 80 27.53 20.22 -18.14
C ALA A 80 25.99 20.11 -18.23
N TRP A 81 25.36 19.82 -17.10
CA TRP A 81 23.90 19.90 -16.97
C TRP A 81 23.42 21.30 -17.35
N ASN A 82 22.54 21.38 -18.34
CA ASN A 82 21.79 22.60 -18.61
C ASN A 82 20.67 22.70 -17.57
N SER A 83 20.89 23.50 -16.54
CA SER A 83 19.85 23.91 -15.59
C SER A 83 18.73 24.66 -16.35
N SER A 84 17.49 24.18 -16.24
CA SER A 84 16.32 24.91 -16.75
C SER A 84 16.05 26.16 -15.91
N PRO A 85 15.67 27.31 -16.51
CA PRO A 85 15.33 28.50 -15.74
C PRO A 85 13.97 28.37 -15.04
N LEU A 86 13.94 28.89 -13.82
CA LEU A 86 12.80 29.04 -12.91
C LEU A 86 11.63 29.76 -13.62
N SER A 87 10.45 29.14 -13.68
CA SER A 87 9.22 29.84 -14.11
C SER A 87 8.70 30.71 -12.96
N SER A 88 8.70 32.02 -13.17
CA SER A 88 7.96 33.00 -12.37
C SER A 88 6.45 32.77 -12.53
N VAL A 89 5.71 32.76 -11.42
CA VAL A 89 4.25 32.91 -11.39
C VAL A 89 3.93 34.30 -10.83
N ALA A 90 2.90 34.90 -11.44
CA ALA A 90 2.45 36.30 -11.38
C ALA A 90 2.17 36.89 -9.99
#